data_AF-A0A177TX39-F1
#
_entry.id   AF-A0A177TX39-F1
#
_cell.length_a   1.000
_cell.length_b   1.000
_cell.length_c   1.000
_cell.angle_alpha   90.00
_cell.angle_beta   90.00
_cell.angle_gamma   90.00
#
_symmetry.space_group_name_H-M   'P 1'
#
loop_
_entity.id
_entity.type
_entity.pdbx_description
1 polymer ?
#
loop_
_entity_poly.entity_id
_entity_poly.type
_entity_poly.pdbx_seq_one_letter_code
_entity_poly.pdbx_strand_id
1 'polypeptide(L)'
;MKFAIIASIFTLGAAPALAASFQERFPTRKCGTTHFNATAEAHNQKIIKAYSQQTVHALATRTVPVYWHTITAGSTGAISSSQIQSQINVLNQDYASSGYSFSLVGSDSTSNSDWYYNMDDSTTQERSMKTTLRKGGANALNVYTVDFSNGLLGFATFPQSYKSTPWKDGVVIQYNSLPGGSLAPYNLGRTATHEVGHWLGLYHVFQGGCSGSGDSVSDTPPQSTATSGCPSSQDSCSGGGLDSIHNYMDYSNDSCMDQFTSGQNTRMQSLTQSYRGI
;
A
#
# COMPACT_ATOMS: atom_id res chain seq x y z
N MET A 1 23.50 32.24 80.98
CA MET A 1 22.41 32.36 79.99
C MET A 1 22.82 31.58 78.75
N LYS A 2 22.17 30.44 78.49
CA LYS A 2 22.55 29.48 77.45
C LYS A 2 21.90 29.89 76.11
N PHE A 3 22.69 30.03 75.06
CA PHE A 3 22.23 30.18 73.68
C PHE A 3 21.88 28.80 73.11
N ALA A 4 20.69 28.65 72.54
CA ALA A 4 20.27 27.46 71.81
C ALA A 4 20.46 27.71 70.30
N ILE A 5 21.23 26.83 69.66
CA ILE A 5 21.48 26.80 68.21
C ILE A 5 20.36 25.96 67.58
N ILE A 6 19.59 26.55 66.67
CA ILE A 6 18.57 25.86 65.87
C ILE A 6 19.27 25.27 64.64
N ALA A 7 19.30 23.94 64.55
CA ALA A 7 19.73 23.21 63.37
C ALA A 7 18.54 23.00 62.43
N SER A 8 18.55 23.66 61.27
CA SER A 8 17.56 23.44 60.21
C SER A 8 17.98 22.24 59.37
N ILE A 9 17.17 21.18 59.42
CA ILE A 9 17.30 19.99 58.58
C ILE A 9 16.72 20.33 57.20
N PHE A 10 17.56 20.37 56.16
CA PHE A 10 17.12 20.40 54.77
C PHE A 10 16.84 18.97 54.30
N THR A 11 15.57 18.65 54.06
CA THR A 11 15.18 17.42 53.37
C THR A 11 15.22 17.68 51.85
N LEU A 12 16.14 17.02 51.14
CA LEU A 12 16.09 16.93 49.68
C LEU A 12 14.93 16.01 49.28
N GLY A 13 13.81 16.59 48.85
CA GLY A 13 12.77 15.85 48.15
C GLY A 13 13.17 15.62 46.69
N ALA A 14 13.48 14.38 46.33
CA ALA A 14 13.66 13.98 44.94
C ALA A 14 12.29 14.03 44.23
N ALA A 15 12.13 14.96 43.27
CA ALA A 15 10.97 14.97 42.40
C ALA A 15 11.08 13.78 41.41
N PRO A 16 10.04 12.95 41.24
CA PRO A 16 10.03 11.94 40.21
C PRO A 16 9.95 12.64 38.85
N ALA A 17 10.99 12.48 38.03
CA ALA A 17 10.92 12.83 36.62
C ALA A 17 9.90 11.91 35.96
N LEU A 18 8.71 12.45 35.65
CA LEU A 18 7.75 11.83 34.74
C LEU A 18 8.45 11.70 33.39
N ALA A 19 8.92 10.49 33.07
CA ALA A 19 9.29 10.13 31.72
C ALA A 19 8.00 10.18 30.88
N ALA A 20 7.74 11.33 30.27
CA ALA A 20 6.80 11.41 29.17
C ALA A 20 7.35 10.50 28.07
N SER A 21 6.70 9.35 27.87
CA SER A 21 6.94 8.52 26.71
C SER A 21 6.68 9.39 25.47
N PHE A 22 7.75 9.81 24.80
CA PHE A 22 7.68 10.25 23.41
C PHE A 22 7.25 9.02 22.60
N GLN A 23 5.94 8.78 22.54
CA GLN A 23 5.40 7.99 21.45
C GLN A 23 5.57 8.91 20.23
N GLU A 24 6.71 8.74 19.54
CA GLU A 24 6.86 9.30 18.20
C GLU A 24 5.59 8.94 17.45
N ARG A 25 4.79 9.95 17.12
CA ARG A 25 3.55 9.79 16.39
C ARG A 25 3.96 9.50 14.96
N PHE A 26 4.42 8.27 14.72
CA PHE A 26 4.75 7.80 13.38
C PHE A 26 3.53 8.11 12.50
N PRO A 27 3.73 8.76 11.34
CA PRO A 27 2.61 9.02 10.45
C PRO A 27 1.92 7.70 10.17
N THR A 28 0.61 7.63 10.34
CA THR A 28 -0.17 6.42 10.01
C THR A 28 -0.21 6.27 8.50
N ARG A 29 -0.04 5.05 7.96
CA ARG A 29 -0.23 4.79 6.53
C ARG A 29 -1.61 5.30 6.10
N LYS A 30 -1.64 5.97 4.94
CA LYS A 30 -2.86 6.44 4.30
C LYS A 30 -2.79 6.09 2.81
N CYS A 31 -3.74 5.28 2.35
CA CYS A 31 -3.91 4.95 0.94
C CYS A 31 -5.06 5.78 0.35
N GLY A 32 -4.86 6.28 -0.87
CA GLY A 32 -5.84 7.07 -1.63
C GLY A 32 -6.78 6.20 -2.48
N THR A 33 -6.57 4.89 -2.50
CA THR A 33 -7.41 3.93 -3.23
C THR A 33 -8.72 3.69 -2.48
N THR A 34 -9.72 4.55 -2.68
CA THR A 34 -11.00 4.45 -1.97
C THR A 34 -12.18 4.33 -2.93
N HIS A 35 -12.45 3.12 -3.45
CA HIS A 35 -13.56 2.91 -4.38
C HIS A 35 -14.20 1.52 -4.22
N PHE A 36 -14.93 1.31 -3.12
CA PHE A 36 -15.87 0.20 -3.09
C PHE A 36 -17.09 0.53 -3.94
N ASN A 37 -17.39 -0.31 -4.92
CA ASN A 37 -18.59 -0.21 -5.74
C ASN A 37 -19.30 -1.56 -5.70
N ALA A 38 -20.46 -1.60 -5.04
CA ALA A 38 -21.21 -2.85 -4.83
C ALA A 38 -21.60 -3.54 -6.15
N THR A 39 -21.94 -2.76 -7.18
CA THR A 39 -22.30 -3.31 -8.51
C THR A 39 -21.08 -3.94 -9.18
N ALA A 40 -19.93 -3.26 -9.14
CA ALA A 40 -18.69 -3.81 -9.65
C ALA A 40 -18.28 -5.06 -8.86
N GLU A 41 -18.46 -5.06 -7.55
CA GLU A 41 -18.11 -6.21 -6.72
C GLU A 41 -19.01 -7.41 -6.97
N ALA A 42 -20.32 -7.21 -7.14
CA ALA A 42 -21.23 -8.29 -7.54
C ALA A 42 -20.84 -8.92 -8.89
N HIS A 43 -20.26 -8.14 -9.81
CA HIS A 43 -19.70 -8.65 -11.05
C HIS A 43 -18.38 -9.39 -10.83
N ASN A 44 -17.46 -8.84 -10.03
CA ASN A 44 -16.20 -9.47 -9.65
C ASN A 44 -16.42 -10.85 -9.03
N GLN A 45 -17.40 -11.00 -8.14
CA GLN A 45 -17.74 -12.28 -7.52
C GLN A 45 -18.19 -13.34 -8.55
N LYS A 46 -18.86 -12.93 -9.64
CA LYS A 46 -19.19 -13.85 -10.75
C LYS A 46 -17.93 -14.30 -11.49
N ILE A 47 -16.98 -13.39 -11.74
CA ILE A 47 -15.68 -13.71 -12.36
C ILE A 47 -14.90 -14.70 -11.48
N ILE A 48 -14.76 -14.39 -10.19
CA ILE A 48 -13.99 -15.20 -9.23
C ILE A 48 -14.60 -16.61 -9.11
N LYS A 49 -15.93 -16.72 -9.03
CA LYS A 49 -16.63 -18.00 -9.00
C LYS A 49 -16.41 -18.80 -10.28
N ALA A 50 -16.53 -18.18 -11.44
CA ALA A 50 -16.33 -18.84 -12.72
C ALA A 50 -14.87 -19.29 -12.91
N TYR A 51 -13.91 -18.48 -12.45
CA TYR A 51 -12.49 -18.85 -12.43
C TYR A 51 -12.27 -20.09 -11.57
N SER A 52 -12.72 -20.07 -10.31
CA SER A 52 -12.50 -21.16 -9.34
C SER A 52 -13.12 -22.52 -9.72
N GLN A 53 -14.04 -22.54 -10.70
CA GLN A 53 -14.66 -23.75 -11.23
C GLN A 53 -13.87 -24.40 -12.38
N GLN A 54 -12.83 -23.75 -12.89
CA GLN A 54 -12.00 -24.29 -13.97
C GLN A 54 -11.08 -25.41 -13.42
N THR A 55 -11.12 -26.58 -14.06
CA THR A 55 -10.39 -27.78 -13.63
C THR A 55 -8.89 -27.73 -13.89
N VAL A 56 -8.40 -26.72 -14.63
CA VAL A 56 -6.98 -26.56 -14.96
C VAL A 56 -6.60 -25.08 -14.83
N HIS A 57 -6.18 -24.68 -13.64
CA HIS A 57 -5.38 -23.47 -13.50
C HIS A 57 -3.94 -23.84 -13.76
N ALA A 58 -3.46 -23.63 -14.99
CA ALA A 58 -2.02 -23.67 -15.23
C ALA A 58 -1.40 -22.56 -14.36
N LEU A 59 -0.59 -22.96 -13.37
CA LEU A 59 0.23 -22.06 -12.53
C LEU A 59 1.39 -21.47 -13.35
N ALA A 60 1.11 -20.95 -14.54
CA ALA A 60 2.09 -20.19 -15.28
C ALA A 60 2.26 -18.86 -14.55
N THR A 61 3.49 -18.57 -14.14
CA THR A 61 3.85 -17.27 -13.56
C THR A 61 3.47 -16.16 -14.55
N ARG A 62 2.66 -15.22 -14.08
CA ARG A 62 2.21 -14.04 -14.82
C ARG A 62 3.29 -12.97 -14.79
N THR A 63 4.04 -12.83 -15.88
CA THR A 63 5.05 -11.77 -16.00
C THR A 63 4.40 -10.45 -16.40
N VAL A 64 4.42 -9.48 -15.49
CA VAL A 64 3.88 -8.13 -15.67
C VAL A 64 5.01 -7.20 -16.13
N PRO A 65 4.95 -6.62 -17.34
CA PRO A 65 5.87 -5.58 -17.75
C PRO A 65 5.63 -4.30 -16.94
N VAL A 66 6.70 -3.73 -16.39
CA VAL A 66 6.67 -2.52 -15.57
C VAL A 66 7.35 -1.36 -16.30
N TYR A 67 6.65 -0.24 -16.36
CA TYR A 67 7.20 1.06 -16.75
C TYR A 67 7.24 1.97 -15.53
N TRP A 68 8.43 2.53 -15.26
CA TRP A 68 8.66 3.37 -14.10
C TRP A 68 8.84 4.84 -14.52
N HIS A 69 8.09 5.73 -13.88
CA HIS A 69 8.09 7.16 -14.16
C HIS A 69 8.46 7.95 -12.91
N THR A 70 9.68 8.46 -12.85
CA THR A 70 10.15 9.29 -11.73
C THR A 70 9.83 10.76 -11.99
N ILE A 71 8.80 11.28 -11.32
CA ILE A 71 8.47 12.71 -11.39
C ILE A 71 9.34 13.46 -10.38
N THR A 72 9.87 14.61 -10.77
CA THR A 72 10.73 15.44 -9.92
C THR A 72 10.32 16.90 -9.95
N ALA A 73 10.75 17.66 -8.94
CA ALA A 73 10.77 19.12 -8.96
C ALA A 73 12.23 19.60 -9.05
N GLY A 74 12.74 19.77 -10.27
CA GLY A 74 14.18 19.93 -10.49
C GLY A 74 14.94 18.66 -10.10
N SER A 75 15.86 18.75 -9.14
CA SER A 75 16.57 17.60 -8.57
C SER A 75 15.85 16.93 -7.40
N THR A 76 14.84 17.58 -6.82
CA THR A 76 14.06 17.02 -5.70
C THR A 76 13.19 15.87 -6.20
N GLY A 77 13.19 14.76 -5.47
CA GLY A 77 12.46 13.54 -5.85
C GLY A 77 13.21 12.63 -6.81
N ALA A 78 14.47 12.92 -7.12
CA ALA A 78 15.30 12.04 -7.93
C ALA A 78 15.44 10.65 -7.28
N ILE A 79 15.25 9.60 -8.08
CA ILE A 79 15.37 8.20 -7.66
C ILE A 79 16.43 7.54 -8.54
N SER A 80 17.36 6.81 -7.93
CA SER A 80 18.38 6.09 -8.68
C SER A 80 17.82 4.81 -9.33
N SER A 81 18.48 4.35 -10.40
CA SER A 81 18.16 3.04 -11.01
C SER A 81 18.27 1.88 -10.01
N SER A 82 19.18 1.97 -9.03
CA SER A 82 19.32 0.96 -7.98
C SER A 82 18.13 0.95 -7.03
N GLN A 83 17.55 2.11 -6.68
CA GLN A 83 16.34 2.18 -5.86
C GLN A 83 15.13 1.61 -6.61
N ILE A 84 14.99 1.92 -7.90
CA ILE A 84 13.96 1.32 -8.77
C ILE A 84 14.11 -0.20 -8.78
N GLN A 85 15.33 -0.70 -9.04
CA GLN A 85 15.57 -2.14 -9.09
C GLN A 85 15.30 -2.82 -7.73
N SER A 86 15.66 -2.18 -6.62
CA SER A 86 15.33 -2.68 -5.29
C SER A 86 13.82 -2.79 -5.07
N GLN A 87 13.03 -1.82 -5.55
CA GLN A 87 11.58 -1.91 -5.46
C GLN A 87 11.02 -3.05 -6.32
N ILE A 88 11.55 -3.24 -7.54
CA ILE A 88 11.16 -4.37 -8.40
C ILE A 88 11.51 -5.71 -7.75
N ASN A 89 12.63 -5.81 -7.04
CA ASN A 89 13.00 -7.00 -6.29
C ASN A 89 12.03 -7.27 -5.13
N VAL A 90 11.62 -6.24 -4.38
CA VAL A 90 10.61 -6.36 -3.32
C VAL A 90 9.27 -6.84 -3.88
N LEU A 91 8.81 -6.28 -5.01
CA LEU A 91 7.59 -6.76 -5.65
C LEU A 91 7.70 -8.25 -6.05
N ASN A 92 8.82 -8.66 -6.67
CA ASN A 92 9.01 -10.06 -7.02
C ASN A 92 9.08 -10.98 -5.80
N GLN A 93 9.61 -10.51 -4.68
CA GLN A 93 9.65 -11.26 -3.42
C GLN A 93 8.24 -11.42 -2.83
N ASP A 94 7.52 -10.31 -2.65
CA ASP A 94 6.23 -10.29 -1.96
C ASP A 94 5.13 -11.03 -2.76
N TYR A 95 5.24 -11.06 -4.09
CA TYR A 95 4.26 -11.72 -4.99
C TYR A 95 4.68 -13.11 -5.48
N ALA A 96 5.83 -13.64 -5.06
CA ALA A 96 6.32 -14.94 -5.53
C ALA A 96 5.30 -16.07 -5.33
N SER A 97 4.59 -16.08 -4.19
CA SER A 97 3.56 -17.07 -3.88
C SER A 97 2.22 -16.81 -4.58
N SER A 98 2.01 -15.59 -5.09
CA SER A 98 0.78 -15.18 -5.78
C SER A 98 0.79 -15.52 -7.27
N GLY A 99 1.91 -16.00 -7.80
CA GLY A 99 2.05 -16.38 -9.22
C GLY A 99 2.30 -15.19 -10.15
N TYR A 100 2.85 -14.09 -9.64
CA TYR A 100 3.26 -12.93 -10.44
C TYR A 100 4.78 -12.75 -10.41
N SER A 101 5.33 -12.25 -11.52
CA SER A 101 6.66 -11.66 -11.57
C SER A 101 6.56 -10.29 -12.24
N PHE A 102 7.44 -9.38 -11.87
CA PHE A 102 7.47 -8.00 -12.37
C PHE A 102 8.80 -7.77 -13.08
N SER A 103 8.72 -7.41 -14.36
CA SER A 103 9.88 -7.16 -15.21
C SER A 103 9.96 -5.68 -15.56
N LEU A 104 11.00 -4.98 -15.11
CA LEU A 104 11.25 -3.59 -15.51
C LEU A 104 11.57 -3.54 -17.01
N VAL A 105 10.68 -2.94 -17.80
CA VAL A 105 10.84 -2.77 -19.25
C VAL A 105 11.48 -1.42 -19.58
N GLY A 106 11.18 -0.40 -18.78
CA GLY A 106 11.80 0.91 -18.94
C GLY A 106 11.55 1.82 -17.75
N SER A 107 12.47 2.76 -17.56
CA SER A 107 12.36 3.83 -16.57
C SER A 107 12.70 5.16 -17.20
N ASP A 108 11.95 6.21 -16.86
CA ASP A 108 12.24 7.59 -17.26
C ASP A 108 12.07 8.56 -16.08
N SER A 109 12.54 9.80 -16.26
CA SER A 109 12.34 10.87 -15.31
C SER A 109 11.81 12.13 -15.99
N THR A 110 10.85 12.79 -15.35
CA THR A 110 10.24 14.03 -15.83
C THR A 110 10.25 15.08 -14.73
N SER A 111 10.95 16.20 -14.96
CA SER A 111 10.91 17.34 -14.06
C SER A 111 9.65 18.17 -14.30
N ASN A 112 8.67 18.01 -13.43
CA ASN A 112 7.43 18.77 -13.43
C ASN A 112 6.94 18.97 -11.98
N SER A 113 7.22 20.15 -11.42
CA SER A 113 6.89 20.45 -10.03
C SER A 113 5.39 20.42 -9.70
N ASP A 114 4.53 20.71 -10.68
CA ASP A 114 3.07 20.66 -10.48
C ASP A 114 2.60 19.21 -10.35
N TRP A 115 3.07 18.31 -11.21
CA TRP A 115 2.82 16.87 -11.05
C TRP A 115 3.44 16.30 -9.78
N TYR A 116 4.61 16.81 -9.39
CA TYR A 116 5.33 16.30 -8.23
C TYR A 116 4.65 16.62 -6.90
N TYR A 117 4.20 17.86 -6.70
CA TYR A 117 3.64 18.30 -5.40
C TYR A 117 2.11 18.30 -5.33
N ASN A 118 1.41 18.39 -6.47
CA ASN A 118 -0.05 18.54 -6.52
C ASN A 118 -0.77 17.31 -7.06
N MET A 119 -0.17 16.12 -6.92
CA MET A 119 -0.77 14.85 -7.33
C MET A 119 -1.83 14.39 -6.34
N ASP A 120 -2.99 13.97 -6.85
CA ASP A 120 -4.04 13.27 -6.11
C ASP A 120 -4.95 12.52 -7.09
N ASP A 121 -5.82 11.65 -6.60
CA ASP A 121 -6.75 10.88 -7.41
C ASP A 121 -7.74 11.79 -8.15
N SER A 122 -7.90 11.53 -9.45
CA SER A 122 -8.85 12.24 -10.33
C SER A 122 -8.56 13.73 -10.54
N THR A 123 -7.36 14.21 -10.22
CA THR A 123 -6.95 15.60 -10.49
C THR A 123 -6.57 15.82 -11.95
N THR A 124 -6.49 17.10 -12.35
CA THR A 124 -5.95 17.48 -13.66
C THR A 124 -4.48 17.08 -13.84
N GLN A 125 -3.72 17.05 -12.75
CA GLN A 125 -2.32 16.63 -12.70
C GLN A 125 -2.19 15.14 -13.00
N GLU A 126 -3.00 14.29 -12.35
CA GLU A 126 -3.02 12.85 -12.64
C GLU A 126 -3.34 12.61 -14.11
N ARG A 127 -4.39 13.27 -14.61
CA ARG A 127 -4.78 13.13 -16.02
C ARG A 127 -3.67 13.55 -16.96
N SER A 128 -3.09 14.73 -16.76
CA SER A 128 -2.00 15.25 -17.60
C SER A 128 -0.78 14.32 -17.57
N MET A 129 -0.34 13.90 -16.38
CA MET A 129 0.79 13.01 -16.18
C MET A 129 0.57 11.64 -16.85
N LYS A 130 -0.52 10.94 -16.50
CA LYS A 130 -0.76 9.57 -16.98
C LYS A 130 -1.08 9.53 -18.47
N THR A 131 -1.80 10.52 -19.01
CA THR A 131 -2.02 10.59 -20.48
C THR A 131 -0.75 10.84 -21.26
N THR A 132 0.23 11.55 -20.67
CA THR A 132 1.51 11.85 -21.33
C THR A 132 2.49 10.68 -21.26
N LEU A 133 2.60 10.03 -20.09
CA LEU A 133 3.71 9.15 -19.78
C LEU A 133 3.39 7.66 -19.91
N ARG A 134 2.12 7.26 -19.74
CA ARG A 134 1.72 5.85 -19.68
C ARG A 134 2.19 5.08 -20.91
N LYS A 135 2.76 3.90 -20.68
CA LYS A 135 3.22 2.96 -21.71
C LYS A 135 2.53 1.60 -21.58
N GLY A 136 2.40 0.90 -22.72
CA GLY A 136 1.82 -0.44 -22.78
C GLY A 136 0.29 -0.50 -22.67
N GLY A 137 -0.23 -1.73 -22.68
CA GLY A 137 -1.66 -2.05 -22.64
C GLY A 137 -2.18 -2.36 -21.23
N ALA A 138 -3.32 -3.03 -21.15
CA ALA A 138 -3.97 -3.39 -19.88
C ALA A 138 -3.11 -4.29 -18.98
N ASN A 139 -2.20 -5.04 -19.61
CA ASN A 139 -1.27 -5.95 -18.99
C ASN A 139 0.01 -5.29 -18.44
N ALA A 140 0.24 -4.00 -18.71
CA ALA A 140 1.44 -3.29 -18.30
C ALA A 140 1.19 -2.41 -17.07
N LEU A 141 2.00 -2.61 -16.03
CA LEU A 141 1.98 -1.80 -14.83
C LEU A 141 2.80 -0.53 -15.04
N ASN A 142 2.17 0.63 -14.85
CA ASN A 142 2.86 1.92 -14.83
C ASN A 142 2.94 2.40 -13.39
N VAL A 143 4.16 2.65 -12.90
CA VAL A 143 4.46 3.13 -11.55
C VAL A 143 4.95 4.57 -11.64
N TYR A 144 4.32 5.48 -10.90
CA TYR A 144 4.69 6.91 -10.85
C TYR A 144 5.14 7.27 -9.44
N THR A 145 6.23 8.02 -9.30
CA THR A 145 6.65 8.55 -8.00
C THR A 145 6.45 10.05 -7.90
N VAL A 146 5.83 10.50 -6.82
CA VAL A 146 5.51 11.91 -6.53
C VAL A 146 5.73 12.21 -5.04
N ASP A 147 5.47 13.45 -4.62
CA ASP A 147 5.47 13.87 -3.22
C ASP A 147 4.07 14.28 -2.76
N PHE A 148 3.41 13.39 -2.04
CA PHE A 148 2.14 13.59 -1.37
C PHE A 148 2.32 14.38 -0.07
N SER A 149 2.29 15.72 -0.19
CA SER A 149 2.29 16.62 0.97
C SER A 149 1.05 16.48 1.88
N ASN A 150 0.02 15.75 1.44
CA ASN A 150 -1.23 15.50 2.18
C ASN A 150 -1.20 14.21 3.05
N GLY A 151 -0.04 13.56 3.14
CA GLY A 151 0.19 12.35 3.96
C GLY A 151 -0.24 11.03 3.31
N LEU A 152 -0.69 11.03 2.05
CA LEU A 152 -0.89 9.79 1.29
C LEU A 152 0.46 9.09 1.06
N LEU A 153 0.46 7.76 1.06
CA LEU A 153 1.61 6.97 0.63
C LEU A 153 1.47 6.50 -0.82
N GLY A 154 0.25 6.34 -1.30
CA GLY A 154 -0.01 5.95 -2.66
C GLY A 154 -1.49 5.80 -2.97
N PHE A 155 -1.77 5.55 -4.25
CA PHE A 155 -3.06 5.09 -4.73
C PHE A 155 -2.90 4.31 -6.05
N ALA A 156 -3.93 3.55 -6.38
CA ALA A 156 -3.98 2.69 -7.54
C ALA A 156 -5.34 2.76 -8.26
N THR A 157 -5.35 2.32 -9.51
CA THR A 157 -6.60 2.09 -10.25
C THR A 157 -6.91 0.60 -10.30
N PHE A 158 -8.09 0.24 -9.78
CA PHE A 158 -8.61 -1.13 -9.81
C PHE A 158 -8.79 -1.68 -11.24
N PRO A 159 -8.65 -3.01 -11.43
CA PRO A 159 -8.72 -3.64 -12.76
C PRO A 159 -10.06 -3.44 -13.47
N GLN A 160 -11.19 -3.47 -12.74
CA GLN A 160 -12.52 -3.27 -13.32
C GLN A 160 -12.72 -1.87 -13.93
N SER A 161 -11.92 -0.88 -13.52
CA SER A 161 -12.00 0.50 -14.02
C SER A 161 -11.24 0.70 -15.33
N TYR A 162 -10.39 -0.26 -15.73
CA TYR A 162 -9.52 -0.11 -16.90
C TYR A 162 -10.32 0.20 -18.18
N LYS A 163 -11.41 -0.53 -18.44
CA LYS A 163 -12.21 -0.36 -19.67
C LYS A 163 -12.88 1.01 -19.75
N SER A 164 -13.34 1.56 -18.63
CA SER A 164 -14.03 2.86 -18.58
C SER A 164 -13.06 4.04 -18.59
N THR A 165 -11.91 3.90 -17.93
CA THR A 165 -10.94 4.98 -17.74
C THR A 165 -9.52 4.46 -17.92
N PRO A 166 -9.14 4.00 -19.13
CA PRO A 166 -7.84 3.36 -19.36
C PRO A 166 -6.66 4.32 -19.11
N TRP A 167 -6.89 5.63 -19.29
CA TRP A 167 -5.88 6.66 -19.03
C TRP A 167 -5.48 6.77 -17.55
N LYS A 168 -6.35 6.33 -16.63
CA LYS A 168 -6.10 6.39 -15.18
C LYS A 168 -5.24 5.24 -14.68
N ASP A 169 -5.11 4.18 -15.48
CA ASP A 169 -4.50 2.92 -15.07
C ASP A 169 -3.02 3.05 -14.66
N GLY A 170 -2.69 2.45 -13.51
CA GLY A 170 -1.36 2.44 -12.91
C GLY A 170 -1.42 2.66 -11.39
N VAL A 171 -0.24 2.79 -10.79
CA VAL A 171 -0.05 3.06 -9.36
C VAL A 171 0.80 4.32 -9.18
N VAL A 172 0.45 5.16 -8.21
CA VAL A 172 1.22 6.34 -7.84
C VAL A 172 1.66 6.16 -6.40
N ILE A 173 2.95 6.34 -6.11
CA ILE A 173 3.52 6.11 -4.79
C ILE A 173 4.38 7.29 -4.34
N GLN A 174 4.48 7.46 -3.02
CA GLN A 174 5.32 8.42 -2.36
C GLN A 174 6.79 8.11 -2.64
N TYR A 175 7.53 9.06 -3.21
CA TYR A 175 8.88 8.83 -3.77
C TYR A 175 9.90 8.31 -2.74
N ASN A 176 9.78 8.70 -1.47
CA ASN A 176 10.69 8.31 -0.40
C ASN A 176 10.22 7.08 0.41
N SER A 177 9.18 6.37 -0.05
CA SER A 177 8.71 5.10 0.51
C SER A 177 9.36 3.84 -0.10
N LEU A 178 10.24 4.03 -1.09
CA LEU A 178 11.01 2.95 -1.70
C LEU A 178 11.99 2.30 -0.70
N PRO A 179 12.48 1.08 -0.97
CA PRO A 179 13.52 0.45 -0.17
C PRO A 179 14.74 1.36 0.03
N GLY A 180 15.08 1.65 1.29
CA GLY A 180 16.17 2.55 1.66
C GLY A 180 15.85 4.05 1.54
N GLY A 181 14.60 4.40 1.30
CA GLY A 181 14.10 5.77 1.31
C GLY A 181 14.05 6.38 2.71
N SER A 182 13.76 7.69 2.79
CA SER A 182 13.76 8.43 4.06
C SER A 182 12.45 8.34 4.85
N LEU A 183 11.38 7.79 4.28
CA LEU A 183 10.07 7.70 4.94
C LEU A 183 9.95 6.45 5.83
N ALA A 184 10.78 6.33 6.86
CA ALA A 184 10.56 5.31 7.88
C ALA A 184 9.24 5.60 8.64
N PRO A 185 8.42 4.58 8.99
CA PRO A 185 8.66 3.13 8.87
C PRO A 185 8.13 2.48 7.57
N TYR A 186 7.92 3.27 6.52
CA TYR A 186 7.35 2.85 5.22
C TYR A 186 8.37 2.88 4.07
N ASN A 187 9.62 2.56 4.37
CA ASN A 187 10.76 2.67 3.46
C ASN A 187 11.39 1.31 3.13
N LEU A 188 10.61 0.22 3.19
CA LEU A 188 11.02 -1.12 2.76
C LEU A 188 10.24 -1.59 1.52
N GLY A 189 9.51 -0.68 0.88
CA GLY A 189 8.84 -0.89 -0.40
C GLY A 189 7.43 -1.47 -0.34
N ARG A 190 6.81 -1.60 0.84
CA ARG A 190 5.48 -2.24 0.97
C ARG A 190 4.34 -1.31 0.61
N THR A 191 4.60 -0.01 0.52
CA THR A 191 3.69 0.92 -0.16
C THR A 191 3.44 0.48 -1.61
N ALA A 192 4.47 0.17 -2.40
CA ALA A 192 4.27 -0.29 -3.76
C ALA A 192 3.59 -1.67 -3.80
N THR A 193 3.97 -2.59 -2.91
CA THR A 193 3.29 -3.90 -2.78
C THR A 193 1.79 -3.71 -2.53
N HIS A 194 1.42 -2.83 -1.61
CA HIS A 194 0.03 -2.51 -1.29
C HIS A 194 -0.74 -1.95 -2.50
N GLU A 195 -0.21 -0.91 -3.15
CA GLU A 195 -0.88 -0.28 -4.30
C GLU A 195 -0.98 -1.22 -5.51
N VAL A 196 0.02 -2.08 -5.73
CA VAL A 196 -0.05 -3.12 -6.75
C VAL A 196 -1.13 -4.14 -6.40
N GLY A 197 -1.36 -4.45 -5.12
CA GLY A 197 -2.45 -5.32 -4.67
C GLY A 197 -3.81 -4.79 -5.10
N HIS A 198 -4.03 -3.47 -4.97
CA HIS A 198 -5.22 -2.81 -5.51
C HIS A 198 -5.28 -2.85 -7.04
N TRP A 199 -4.18 -2.60 -7.74
CA TRP A 199 -4.12 -2.68 -9.21
C TRP A 199 -4.47 -4.08 -9.75
N LEU A 200 -4.16 -5.12 -8.96
CA LEU A 200 -4.51 -6.53 -9.19
C LEU A 200 -5.92 -6.90 -8.69
N GLY A 201 -6.59 -6.05 -7.90
CA GLY A 201 -8.00 -6.19 -7.54
C GLY A 201 -8.30 -6.48 -6.07
N LEU A 202 -7.34 -6.37 -5.16
CA LEU A 202 -7.55 -6.56 -3.73
C LEU A 202 -8.09 -5.31 -3.05
N TYR A 203 -9.04 -5.48 -2.13
CA TYR A 203 -9.44 -4.41 -1.22
C TYR A 203 -8.57 -4.42 0.03
N HIS A 204 -8.67 -3.35 0.83
CA HIS A 204 -8.14 -3.36 2.19
C HIS A 204 -8.79 -4.48 3.00
N VAL A 205 -8.04 -5.16 3.88
CA VAL A 205 -8.59 -6.22 4.74
C VAL A 205 -9.68 -5.73 5.70
N PHE A 206 -9.64 -4.44 6.06
CA PHE A 206 -10.64 -3.77 6.88
C PHE A 206 -11.83 -3.20 6.08
N GLN A 207 -11.90 -3.45 4.77
CA GLN A 207 -13.01 -3.01 3.94
C GLN A 207 -14.28 -3.76 4.33
N GLY A 208 -15.40 -3.04 4.46
CA GLY A 208 -16.70 -3.66 4.79
C GLY A 208 -16.93 -3.95 6.28
N GLY A 209 -15.89 -3.92 7.11
CA GLY A 209 -16.02 -4.05 8.56
C GLY A 209 -16.39 -5.46 9.05
N CYS A 210 -16.94 -5.55 10.25
CA CYS A 210 -17.26 -6.82 10.91
C CYS A 210 -18.50 -7.56 10.37
N SER A 211 -19.06 -7.12 9.24
CA SER A 211 -20.34 -7.65 8.74
C SER A 211 -20.31 -7.82 7.24
N GLY A 212 -21.13 -8.74 6.74
CA GLY A 212 -21.18 -9.05 5.31
C GLY A 212 -19.94 -9.81 4.84
N SER A 213 -19.45 -9.47 3.66
CA SER A 213 -18.34 -10.19 3.00
C SER A 213 -16.97 -9.55 3.21
N GLY A 214 -16.85 -8.53 4.06
CA GLY A 214 -15.58 -7.84 4.31
C GLY A 214 -14.91 -7.32 3.03
N ASP A 215 -13.63 -7.63 2.88
CA ASP A 215 -12.81 -7.35 1.70
C ASP A 215 -13.12 -8.27 0.49
N SER A 216 -14.19 -9.08 0.62
CA SER A 216 -14.68 -10.01 -0.39
C SER A 216 -13.69 -11.14 -0.70
N VAL A 217 -12.90 -11.50 0.31
CA VAL A 217 -12.03 -12.67 0.39
C VAL A 217 -12.41 -13.43 1.67
N SER A 218 -12.56 -14.75 1.60
CA SER A 218 -13.12 -15.52 2.73
C SER A 218 -12.10 -16.01 3.76
N ASP A 219 -10.82 -16.03 3.39
CA ASP A 219 -9.72 -16.47 4.27
C ASP A 219 -8.97 -15.30 4.94
N THR A 220 -9.49 -14.09 4.79
CA THR A 220 -9.17 -12.89 5.57
C THR A 220 -10.20 -12.74 6.69
N PRO A 221 -9.79 -12.76 7.98
CA PRO A 221 -10.70 -12.47 9.09
C PRO A 221 -11.39 -11.11 8.93
N PRO A 222 -12.66 -10.96 9.33
CA PRO A 222 -13.35 -9.67 9.35
C PRO A 222 -12.58 -8.67 10.21
N GLN A 223 -12.38 -7.46 9.68
CA GLN A 223 -11.63 -6.40 10.35
C GLN A 223 -12.36 -5.07 10.13
N SER A 224 -12.51 -4.24 11.17
CA SER A 224 -13.21 -2.94 11.09
C SER A 224 -12.30 -1.73 11.12
N THR A 225 -11.06 -1.90 11.57
CA THR A 225 -10.08 -0.82 11.66
C THR A 225 -8.75 -1.25 11.06
N ALA A 226 -8.11 -0.33 10.35
CA ALA A 226 -6.75 -0.54 9.87
C ALA A 226 -5.77 -0.63 11.05
N THR A 227 -4.77 -1.50 10.93
CA THR A 227 -3.71 -1.64 11.93
C THR A 227 -2.67 -0.54 11.74
N SER A 228 -2.16 0.01 12.84
CA SER A 228 -1.05 0.97 12.81
C SER A 228 0.13 0.45 13.61
N GLY A 229 1.35 0.66 13.09
CA GLY A 229 2.56 0.17 13.73
C GLY A 229 2.79 -1.32 13.51
N CYS A 230 3.25 -1.98 14.57
CA CYS A 230 3.58 -3.40 14.61
C CYS A 230 3.08 -4.05 15.92
N PRO A 231 1.76 -4.03 16.19
CA PRO A 231 1.24 -4.68 17.38
C PRO A 231 1.46 -6.20 17.31
N SER A 232 1.53 -6.87 18.46
CA SER A 232 1.59 -8.34 18.52
C SER A 232 0.25 -9.00 18.19
N SER A 233 -0.85 -8.27 18.33
CA SER A 233 -2.21 -8.73 18.07
C SER A 233 -3.16 -7.55 17.96
N GLN A 234 -4.19 -7.68 17.13
CA GLN A 234 -5.35 -6.81 17.10
C GLN A 234 -6.60 -7.66 16.82
N ASP A 235 -7.72 -7.32 17.42
CA ASP A 235 -9.02 -7.93 17.17
C ASP A 235 -10.06 -6.80 17.22
N SER A 236 -10.49 -6.37 16.04
CA SER A 236 -11.46 -5.30 15.86
C SER A 236 -12.88 -5.82 15.66
N CYS A 237 -13.06 -7.15 15.53
CA CYS A 237 -14.32 -7.79 15.21
C CYS A 237 -14.53 -9.06 16.06
N SER A 238 -15.19 -8.88 17.21
CA SER A 238 -15.49 -9.95 18.15
C SER A 238 -16.06 -11.21 17.48
N GLY A 239 -15.37 -12.33 17.62
CA GLY A 239 -15.78 -13.64 17.10
C GLY A 239 -15.40 -13.90 15.64
N GLY A 240 -14.74 -12.96 14.96
CA GLY A 240 -14.25 -13.10 13.58
C GLY A 240 -12.85 -13.70 13.45
N GLY A 241 -12.10 -13.78 14.56
CA GLY A 241 -10.67 -14.10 14.55
C GLY A 241 -9.80 -12.85 14.72
N LEU A 242 -8.48 -13.03 14.86
CA LEU A 242 -7.56 -11.89 14.93
C LEU A 242 -7.50 -11.16 13.59
N ASP A 243 -7.35 -9.84 13.65
CA ASP A 243 -7.17 -8.97 12.48
C ASP A 243 -5.94 -9.40 11.65
N SER A 244 -5.97 -9.09 10.35
CA SER A 244 -4.93 -9.46 9.40
C SER A 244 -3.71 -8.52 9.46
N ILE A 245 -3.14 -8.33 10.66
CA ILE A 245 -2.11 -7.31 10.94
C ILE A 245 -0.82 -7.45 10.13
N HIS A 246 -0.56 -8.64 9.57
CA HIS A 246 0.62 -8.94 8.74
C HIS A 246 0.33 -8.95 7.23
N ASN A 247 -0.92 -8.69 6.84
CA ASN A 247 -1.32 -8.69 5.44
C ASN A 247 -0.86 -7.41 4.73
N TYR A 248 -0.37 -7.54 3.49
CA TYR A 248 0.05 -6.38 2.70
C TYR A 248 -1.09 -5.39 2.42
N MET A 249 -2.35 -5.82 2.50
CA MET A 249 -3.53 -4.97 2.31
C MET A 249 -4.04 -4.31 3.60
N ASP A 250 -3.32 -4.42 4.72
CA ASP A 250 -3.54 -3.61 5.94
C ASP A 250 -2.65 -2.35 5.93
N TYR A 251 -2.62 -1.58 7.03
CA TYR A 251 -1.86 -0.33 7.19
C TYR A 251 -0.67 -0.41 8.17
N SER A 252 -0.31 -1.61 8.63
CA SER A 252 0.88 -1.87 9.42
C SER A 252 2.16 -1.27 8.80
N ASN A 253 3.19 -1.12 9.63
CA ASN A 253 4.52 -0.74 9.14
C ASN A 253 5.05 -1.79 8.17
N ASP A 254 5.92 -1.37 7.22
CA ASP A 254 6.45 -2.27 6.19
C ASP A 254 7.12 -3.51 6.79
N SER A 255 7.81 -3.37 7.93
CA SER A 255 8.54 -4.45 8.60
C SER A 255 7.65 -5.55 9.17
N CYS A 256 6.34 -5.32 9.23
CA CYS A 256 5.38 -6.22 9.84
C CYS A 256 4.38 -6.77 8.83
N MET A 257 4.53 -6.43 7.56
CA MET A 257 3.76 -7.02 6.46
C MET A 257 4.57 -8.09 5.77
N ASP A 258 4.01 -9.29 5.59
CA ASP A 258 4.75 -10.42 5.01
C ASP A 258 3.92 -11.34 4.10
N GLN A 259 2.60 -11.15 3.99
CA GLN A 259 1.75 -12.13 3.30
C GLN A 259 0.55 -11.57 2.54
N PHE A 260 0.19 -12.31 1.48
CA PHE A 260 -1.16 -12.40 0.93
C PHE A 260 -1.77 -13.77 1.29
N THR A 261 -3.09 -13.86 1.33
CA THR A 261 -3.80 -15.13 1.53
C THR A 261 -4.00 -15.89 0.21
N SER A 262 -4.39 -17.17 0.28
CA SER A 262 -4.70 -17.96 -0.91
C SER A 262 -5.95 -17.43 -1.63
N GLY A 263 -6.93 -16.91 -0.89
CA GLY A 263 -8.11 -16.27 -1.42
C GLY A 263 -7.77 -14.97 -2.15
N GLN A 264 -6.87 -14.15 -1.59
CA GLN A 264 -6.34 -12.96 -2.25
C GLN A 264 -5.63 -13.32 -3.57
N ASN A 265 -4.82 -14.39 -3.58
CA ASN A 265 -4.17 -14.88 -4.80
C ASN A 265 -5.20 -15.27 -5.89
N THR A 266 -6.23 -16.03 -5.52
CA THR A 266 -7.33 -16.40 -6.44
C THR A 266 -8.05 -15.17 -6.99
N ARG A 267 -8.33 -14.20 -6.13
CA ARG A 267 -8.98 -12.94 -6.52
C ARG A 267 -8.13 -12.15 -7.51
N MET A 268 -6.84 -11.95 -7.24
CA MET A 268 -5.93 -11.24 -8.16
C MET A 268 -5.87 -11.92 -9.52
N GLN A 269 -5.66 -13.23 -9.54
CA GLN A 269 -5.52 -14.01 -10.78
C GLN A 269 -6.79 -13.98 -11.62
N SER A 270 -7.96 -14.16 -11.01
CA SER A 270 -9.24 -14.15 -11.71
C SER A 270 -9.59 -12.77 -12.30
N LEU A 271 -9.41 -11.70 -11.52
CA LEU A 271 -9.74 -10.34 -11.97
C LEU A 271 -8.76 -9.85 -13.03
N THR A 272 -7.47 -10.11 -12.87
CA THR A 272 -6.48 -9.70 -13.89
C THR A 272 -6.59 -10.51 -15.19
N GLN A 273 -6.92 -11.80 -15.13
CA GLN A 273 -7.21 -12.56 -16.34
C GLN A 273 -8.41 -11.95 -17.08
N SER A 274 -9.48 -11.58 -16.37
CA SER A 274 -10.69 -11.04 -16.98
C SER A 274 -10.54 -9.61 -17.49
N TYR A 275 -9.84 -8.73 -16.76
CA TYR A 275 -9.80 -7.29 -17.06
C TYR A 275 -8.54 -6.83 -17.76
N ARG A 276 -7.43 -7.55 -17.56
CA ARG A 276 -6.10 -7.16 -18.04
C ARG A 276 -5.50 -8.17 -19.02
N GLY A 277 -6.06 -9.38 -19.12
CA GLY A 277 -5.55 -10.45 -19.97
C GLY A 277 -4.20 -11.00 -19.49
N ILE A 278 -3.96 -10.97 -18.17
CA ILE A 278 -2.75 -11.48 -17.51
C ILE A 278 -3.01 -12.86 -16.90
#